data_AF-A0A926S1B1-F1
#
_entry.id   AF-A0A926S1B1-F1
#
_cell.length_a   1.000
_cell.length_b   1.000
_cell.length_c   1.000
_cell.angle_alpha   90.00
_cell.angle_beta   90.00
_cell.angle_gamma   90.00
#
_symmetry.space_group_name_H-M   'P 1'
#
loop_
_entity.id
_entity.type
_entity.pdbx_description
1 polymer ?
#
loop_
_entity_poly.entity_id
_entity_poly.type
_entity_poly.pdbx_seq_one_letter_code
_entity_poly.pdbx_strand_id
1 'polypeptide(L)'
;MFLPVVLLSMLLFLVLFFGIGFLLNMLLRMSWIMAIIYPIVCFFIINTLPLAEYIHEPGSSFAAFGERLVSLALADILILTSGLVGAIISGIVIRMLRVRGYQMF
;
A
#
# COMPACT_ATOMS: atom_id res chain seq x y z
N MET A 1 -1.67 22.62 8.14
CA MET A 1 -0.87 21.40 8.31
C MET A 1 0.60 21.76 8.21
N PHE A 2 1.45 21.22 9.07
CA PHE A 2 2.89 21.44 9.00
C PHE A 2 3.46 20.67 7.80
N LEU A 3 3.89 21.39 6.77
CA LEU A 3 4.53 20.83 5.56
C LEU A 3 5.62 19.78 5.86
N PRO A 4 6.45 19.94 6.92
CA PRO A 4 7.43 18.93 7.31
C PRO A 4 6.83 17.56 7.68
N VAL A 5 5.65 17.53 8.30
CA VAL A 5 5.02 16.28 8.75
C VAL A 5 4.60 15.44 7.56
N VAL A 6 3.99 16.07 6.55
CA VAL A 6 3.55 15.36 5.32
C VAL A 6 4.76 14.76 4.59
N LEU A 7 5.85 15.52 4.44
CA LEU A 7 7.09 15.03 3.84
C LEU A 7 7.67 13.85 4.61
N LEU A 8 7.71 13.94 5.95
CA LEU A 8 8.20 12.85 6.80
C LEU A 8 7.31 11.61 6.66
N SER A 9 5.99 11.77 6.67
CA SER A 9 5.04 10.67 6.50
C SER A 9 5.18 10.00 5.13
N MET A 10 5.36 10.76 4.05
CA MET A 10 5.60 10.21 2.71
C MET A 10 6.89 9.38 2.67
N LEU A 11 7.98 9.90 3.25
CA LEU A 11 9.25 9.17 3.33
C LEU A 11 9.11 7.90 4.17
N LEU A 12 8.43 7.99 5.32
CA LEU A 12 8.23 6.88 6.23
C LEU A 12 7.41 5.78 5.54
N PHE A 13 6.28 6.11 4.92
CA PHE A 13 5.47 5.13 4.19
C PHE A 13 6.23 4.49 3.04
N LEU A 14 6.97 5.28 2.26
CA LEU A 14 7.79 4.76 1.18
C LEU A 14 8.83 3.73 1.70
N VAL A 15 9.59 4.10 2.73
CA VAL A 15 10.64 3.23 3.31
C VAL A 15 10.04 2.00 3.98
N LEU A 16 8.93 2.16 4.70
CA LEU A 16 8.26 1.08 5.42
C LEU A 16 7.74 0.01 4.46
N PHE A 17 6.97 0.41 3.43
CA PHE A 17 6.40 -0.54 2.48
C PHE A 17 7.46 -1.12 1.55
N PHE A 18 8.50 -0.34 1.23
CA PHE A 18 9.69 -0.89 0.57
C PHE A 18 10.36 -1.97 1.42
N GLY A 19 10.63 -1.70 2.70
CA GLY A 19 11.34 -2.60 3.60
C GLY A 19 10.56 -3.89 3.90
N ILE A 20 9.29 -3.76 4.29
CA ILE A 20 8.41 -4.91 4.52
C ILE A 20 8.24 -5.71 3.23
N GLY A 21 8.11 -5.04 2.08
CA GLY A 21 7.99 -5.72 0.81
C GLY A 21 9.23 -6.42 0.33
N PHE A 22 10.40 -5.84 0.59
CA PHE A 22 11.65 -6.50 0.36
C PHE A 22 11.73 -7.81 1.16
N LEU A 23 11.47 -7.75 2.47
CA LEU A 23 11.51 -8.92 3.35
C LEU A 23 10.49 -9.99 2.96
N LEU A 24 9.23 -9.61 2.72
CA LEU A 24 8.17 -10.57 2.39
C LEU A 24 8.41 -11.23 1.03
N ASN A 25 8.87 -10.48 0.03
CA ASN A 25 9.20 -11.03 -1.29
C ASN A 25 10.44 -11.94 -1.25
N MET A 26 11.38 -11.69 -0.34
CA MET A 26 12.54 -12.55 -0.11
C MET A 26 12.10 -13.86 0.56
N LEU A 27 11.30 -13.81 1.64
CA LEU A 27 10.80 -14.98 2.37
C LEU A 27 9.88 -15.87 1.53
N LEU A 28 8.93 -15.27 0.81
CA LEU A 28 7.91 -16.01 0.04
C LEU A 28 8.39 -16.40 -1.37
N ARG A 29 9.64 -16.07 -1.73
CA ARG A 29 10.22 -16.32 -3.06
C ARG A 29 9.34 -15.81 -4.22
N MET A 30 8.53 -14.78 -3.98
CA MET A 30 7.71 -14.10 -4.99
C MET A 30 8.12 -12.63 -5.08
N SER A 31 8.01 -11.99 -6.24
CA SER A 31 8.50 -10.62 -6.42
C SER A 31 7.43 -9.54 -6.29
N TRP A 32 6.15 -9.86 -6.48
CA TRP A 32 5.10 -8.84 -6.60
C TRP A 32 4.05 -8.92 -5.49
N ILE A 33 4.28 -9.71 -4.44
CA ILE A 33 3.28 -9.95 -3.39
C ILE A 33 2.86 -8.63 -2.74
N MET A 34 3.82 -7.79 -2.31
CA MET A 34 3.45 -6.53 -1.68
C MET A 34 2.72 -5.57 -2.62
N ALA A 35 3.08 -5.50 -3.90
CA ALA A 35 2.39 -4.63 -4.83
C ALA A 35 0.92 -5.06 -5.04
N ILE A 36 0.62 -6.35 -4.92
CA ILE A 36 -0.75 -6.90 -5.01
C ILE A 36 -1.51 -6.72 -3.68
N ILE A 37 -0.83 -6.89 -2.55
CA ILE A 37 -1.45 -6.74 -1.21
C ILE A 37 -1.69 -5.27 -0.88
N TYR A 38 -0.85 -4.35 -1.34
CA TYR A 38 -0.91 -2.93 -0.98
C TYR A 38 -2.27 -2.25 -1.28
N PRO A 39 -2.92 -2.45 -2.44
CA PRO A 39 -4.27 -1.96 -2.69
C PRO A 39 -5.31 -2.45 -1.67
N ILE A 40 -5.16 -3.68 -1.18
CA ILE A 40 -6.04 -4.24 -0.14
C ILE A 40 -5.80 -3.49 1.18
N VAL A 41 -4.53 -3.22 1.53
CA VAL A 41 -4.19 -2.40 2.71
C VAL A 41 -4.77 -0.98 2.57
N CYS A 42 -4.66 -0.35 1.40
CA CYS A 42 -5.28 0.96 1.15
C CYS A 42 -6.79 0.94 1.33
N PHE A 43 -7.45 -0.10 0.82
CA PHE A 43 -8.88 -0.29 1.04
C PHE A 43 -9.22 -0.32 2.52
N PHE A 44 -8.49 -1.09 3.34
CA PHE A 44 -8.70 -1.15 4.79
C PHE A 44 -8.39 0.16 5.51
N ILE A 45 -7.42 0.95 5.06
CA ILE A 45 -7.10 2.26 5.65
C ILE A 45 -8.21 3.27 5.39
N ILE A 46 -8.76 3.28 4.17
CA ILE A 46 -9.76 4.25 3.74
C ILE A 46 -11.17 3.84 4.23
N ASN A 47 -11.43 2.55 4.29
CA ASN A 47 -12.73 2.02 4.65
C ASN A 47 -12.98 2.11 6.16
N THR A 48 -14.09 2.75 6.53
CA THR A 48 -14.52 2.89 7.93
C THR A 48 -15.58 1.86 8.34
N LEU A 49 -16.19 1.18 7.37
CA LEU A 49 -17.30 0.26 7.61
C LEU A 49 -16.80 -1.18 7.84
N PRO A 50 -17.44 -1.98 8.71
CA PRO A 50 -17.19 -3.41 8.81
C PRO A 50 -17.41 -4.13 7.47
N LEU A 51 -16.60 -5.16 7.18
CA LEU A 51 -16.76 -5.97 5.97
C LEU A 51 -18.13 -6.67 5.88
N ALA A 52 -18.81 -6.90 7.01
CA ALA A 52 -20.15 -7.49 7.04
C ALA A 52 -21.20 -6.59 6.35
N GLU A 53 -21.04 -5.27 6.42
CA GLU A 53 -21.97 -4.33 5.79
C GLU A 53 -21.90 -4.38 4.26
N TYR A 54 -20.74 -4.68 3.69
CA TYR A 54 -20.60 -4.91 2.25
C TYR A 54 -21.34 -6.16 1.76
N ILE A 55 -21.64 -7.11 2.65
CA ILE A 55 -22.40 -8.32 2.33
C ILE A 55 -23.91 -8.08 2.50
N HIS A 56 -24.30 -7.39 3.57
CA HIS A 56 -25.72 -7.12 3.85
C HIS A 56 -26.29 -5.99 2.98
N GLU A 57 -25.54 -4.92 2.78
CA GLU A 57 -25.95 -3.74 2.04
C GLU A 57 -24.82 -3.25 1.10
N PRO A 58 -24.54 -3.99 0.01
CA PRO A 58 -23.45 -3.65 -0.90
C PRO A 58 -23.64 -2.27 -1.53
N GLY A 59 -24.86 -1.91 -1.92
CA GLY A 59 -25.15 -0.67 -2.65
C GLY A 59 -24.79 0.59 -1.87
N SER A 60 -25.23 0.70 -0.61
CA SER A 60 -24.91 1.83 0.27
C SER A 60 -23.45 1.83 0.68
N SER A 61 -22.87 0.65 0.98
CA SER A 61 -21.48 0.51 1.44
C SER A 61 -20.47 0.96 0.36
N PHE A 62 -20.66 0.54 -0.89
CA PHE A 62 -19.78 0.97 -1.99
C PHE A 62 -19.95 2.46 -2.32
N ALA A 63 -21.16 3.01 -2.22
CA ALA A 63 -21.39 4.45 -2.40
C ALA A 63 -20.67 5.27 -1.32
N ALA A 64 -20.80 4.86 -0.06
CA ALA A 64 -20.11 5.49 1.07
C ALA A 64 -18.58 5.43 0.91
N PHE A 65 -18.03 4.30 0.47
CA PHE A 65 -16.60 4.19 0.17
C PHE A 65 -16.16 5.12 -0.97
N GLY A 66 -16.96 5.24 -2.02
CA GLY A 66 -16.72 6.17 -3.13
C GLY A 66 -16.67 7.63 -2.67
N GLU A 67 -17.63 8.06 -1.83
CA GLU A 67 -17.63 9.40 -1.23
C GLU A 67 -16.39 9.64 -0.36
N ARG A 68 -15.92 8.61 0.36
CA ARG A 68 -14.70 8.67 1.16
C ARG A 68 -13.45 8.81 0.29
N LEU A 69 -13.37 8.09 -0.82
CA LEU A 69 -12.27 8.24 -1.77
C LEU A 69 -12.15 9.66 -2.33
N VAL A 70 -13.28 10.31 -2.63
CA VAL A 70 -13.30 11.67 -3.17
C VAL A 70 -13.05 12.73 -2.09
N SER A 71 -13.48 12.47 -0.85
CA SER A 71 -13.28 13.38 0.29
C SER A 71 -11.91 13.25 0.98
N LEU A 72 -11.04 12.34 0.51
CA LEU A 72 -9.71 12.15 1.06
C LEU A 72 -8.87 13.43 0.92
N ALA A 73 -8.18 13.81 2.00
CA ALA A 73 -7.30 14.96 1.94
C ALA A 73 -6.13 14.70 0.99
N LEU A 74 -5.68 15.73 0.27
CA LEU A 74 -4.55 15.63 -0.65
C LEU A 74 -3.30 15.04 0.04
N ALA A 75 -3.06 15.39 1.30
CA ALA A 75 -1.95 14.86 2.09
C ALA A 75 -2.04 13.33 2.25
N ASP A 76 -3.22 12.78 2.51
CA ASP A 76 -3.42 11.34 2.70
C ASP A 76 -3.21 10.58 1.38
N ILE A 77 -3.69 11.14 0.27
CA ILE A 77 -3.46 10.60 -1.08
C ILE A 77 -1.96 10.55 -1.38
N LEU A 78 -1.22 11.61 -1.08
CA LEU A 78 0.23 11.65 -1.28
C LEU A 78 0.97 10.61 -0.42
N ILE A 79 0.54 10.41 0.82
CA ILE A 79 1.12 9.39 1.71
C ILE A 79 0.82 7.97 1.20
N LEU A 80 -0.43 7.67 0.84
CA LEU A 80 -0.82 6.36 0.31
C LEU A 80 -0.11 6.06 -1.03
N THR A 81 -0.04 7.03 -1.93
CA THR A 81 0.69 6.84 -3.20
C THR A 81 2.19 6.64 -2.99
N SER A 82 2.81 7.33 -2.02
CA SER A 82 4.22 7.09 -1.68
C SER A 82 4.49 5.67 -1.17
N GLY A 83 3.57 5.10 -0.38
CA GLY A 83 3.67 3.70 0.07
C GLY A 83 3.50 2.70 -1.08
N LEU A 84 2.59 2.98 -2.03
CA LEU A 84 2.43 2.16 -3.24
C LEU A 84 3.71 2.14 -4.07
N VAL A 85 4.32 3.32 -4.26
CA VAL A 85 5.61 3.45 -4.95
C VAL A 85 6.69 2.62 -4.24
N GLY A 86 6.76 2.68 -2.91
CA GLY A 86 7.66 1.84 -2.12
C GLY A 86 7.44 0.33 -2.34
N ALA A 87 6.19 -0.12 -2.32
CA ALA A 87 5.83 -1.51 -2.57
C ALA A 87 6.22 -1.97 -3.99
N ILE A 88 5.97 -1.15 -5.02
CA ILE A 88 6.36 -1.45 -6.40
C ILE A 88 7.88 -1.51 -6.55
N ILE A 89 8.61 -0.54 -5.98
CA ILE A 89 10.08 -0.53 -5.99
C ILE A 89 10.63 -1.80 -5.34
N SER A 90 10.05 -2.26 -4.22
CA SER A 90 10.48 -3.50 -3.57
C SER A 90 10.41 -4.70 -4.51
N GLY A 91 9.35 -4.77 -5.33
CA GLY A 91 9.17 -5.87 -6.27
C GLY A 91 10.12 -5.80 -7.46
N ILE A 92 10.40 -4.59 -7.96
CA ILE A 92 11.41 -4.37 -9.01
C ILE A 92 12.79 -4.79 -8.50
N VAL A 93 13.17 -4.37 -7.29
CA VAL A 93 14.47 -4.69 -6.68
C VAL A 93 14.63 -6.19 -6.49
N ILE A 94 13.63 -6.87 -5.95
CA ILE A 94 13.69 -8.33 -5.73
C ILE A 94 13.76 -9.09 -7.06
N ARG A 95 12.99 -8.68 -8.06
CA ARG A 95 13.09 -9.27 -9.40
C ARG A 95 14.50 -9.11 -9.97
N MET A 96 15.09 -7.93 -9.82
CA MET A 96 16.46 -7.66 -10.28
C MET A 96 17.50 -8.52 -9.57
N LEU A 97 17.41 -8.66 -8.24
CA LEU A 97 18.33 -9.49 -7.45
C LEU A 97 18.22 -10.97 -7.84
N ARG A 98 17.00 -11.46 -8.08
CA ARG A 98 16.76 -12.85 -8.50
C ARG A 98 17.38 -13.17 -9.86
N VAL A 99 17.24 -12.27 -10.84
CA VAL A 99 17.85 -12.45 -12.17
C VAL A 99 19.38 -12.44 -12.09
N ARG A 100 19.96 -11.76 -11.10
CA ARG A 100 21.41 -11.70 -10.86
C ARG A 100 21.95 -12.87 -10.03
N GLY A 101 21.11 -13.85 -9.69
CA GLY A 101 21.54 -15.04 -8.95
C GLY A 101 21.85 -14.80 -7.47
N TYR A 102 21.38 -13.69 -6.88
CA TYR A 102 21.46 -13.52 -5.44
C TYR A 102 20.62 -14.61 -4.75
N GLN A 103 21.27 -15.36 -3.86
CA GLN A 103 20.58 -16.29 -2.97
C GLN A 103 19.67 -15.47 -2.07
N MET A 104 18.36 -15.70 -2.19
CA MET A 104 17.35 -14.96 -1.45
C MET A 104 17.04 -15.69 -0.13
N PHE A 105 18.10 -15.94 0.65
CA PHE A 105 18.27 -17.01 1.65
C PHE A 105 18.77 -18.33 1.06
#